data_AF-A0A8J3D395-F1
#
_entry.id   AF-A0A8J3D395-F1
#
_cell.length_a   1.000
_cell.length_b   1.000
_cell.length_c   1.000
_cell.angle_alpha   90.00
_cell.angle_beta   90.00
_cell.angle_gamma   90.00
#
_symmetry.space_group_name_H-M   'P 1'
#
loop_
_entity.id
_entity.type
_entity.pdbx_description
1 polymer ?
#
loop_
_entity_poly.entity_id
_entity_poly.type
_entity_poly.pdbx_seq_one_letter_code
_entity_poly.pdbx_strand_id
1 'polypeptide(L)'
;MSAKTSTRKKLIIGLLFPLAAAFIFVRQQQSNNQPLPASEPQGSIHFSSSEYGKAWPLVGVDAGQVYCVENAVVFRADNGGQVYGLNGYAASYARAKGYDWKPIGDIQAVGKSIDIMLVPGRELCK
;
A
#
# COMPACT_ATOMS: atom_id res chain seq x y z
N MET A 1 -24.02 47.87 -55.54
CA MET A 1 -24.28 46.60 -56.27
C MET A 1 -23.38 45.54 -55.64
N SER A 2 -23.87 44.78 -54.65
CA SER A 2 -24.68 43.55 -54.76
C SER A 2 -23.86 42.30 -55.17
N ALA A 3 -23.57 41.51 -54.13
CA ALA A 3 -23.33 40.07 -54.00
C ALA A 3 -22.95 39.19 -55.21
N LYS A 4 -21.97 38.31 -54.98
CA LYS A 4 -22.17 36.86 -55.21
C LYS A 4 -21.14 36.00 -54.45
N THR A 5 -21.63 35.30 -53.44
CA THR A 5 -21.09 34.09 -52.82
C THR A 5 -21.01 32.97 -53.87
N SER A 6 -19.93 32.17 -53.90
CA SER A 6 -20.04 30.78 -54.38
C SER A 6 -18.88 29.89 -53.93
N THR A 7 -19.22 29.04 -52.97
CA THR A 7 -18.57 27.84 -52.45
C THR A 7 -18.14 26.85 -53.54
N ARG A 8 -16.97 26.19 -53.39
CA ARG A 8 -16.85 24.72 -53.25
C ARG A 8 -15.42 24.17 -53.23
N LYS A 9 -15.15 23.48 -52.11
CA LYS A 9 -14.56 22.13 -51.97
C LYS A 9 -13.15 21.88 -52.52
N LYS A 10 -12.23 21.58 -51.60
CA LYS A 10 -11.56 20.26 -51.43
C LYS A 10 -10.65 20.33 -50.20
N LEU A 11 -10.86 19.44 -49.22
CA LEU A 11 -9.88 18.42 -48.81
C LEU A 11 -8.55 19.08 -48.41
N ILE A 12 -8.25 19.18 -47.12
CA ILE A 12 -7.49 18.14 -46.41
C ILE A 12 -7.99 18.07 -44.96
N ILE A 13 -8.52 16.90 -44.62
CA ILE A 13 -8.76 16.43 -43.26
C ILE A 13 -7.42 16.46 -42.55
N GLY A 14 -7.20 17.50 -41.75
CA GLY A 14 -6.03 17.64 -40.90
C GLY A 14 -6.02 16.49 -39.90
N LEU A 15 -4.99 15.66 -40.01
CA LEU A 15 -4.39 14.87 -38.96
C LEU A 15 -5.37 14.34 -37.90
N LEU A 16 -5.82 13.12 -38.13
CA LEU A 16 -6.23 12.17 -37.09
C LEU A 16 -5.34 12.37 -35.86
N PHE A 17 -5.89 12.96 -34.80
CA PHE A 17 -5.37 12.95 -33.45
C PHE A 17 -5.29 11.48 -32.98
N PRO A 18 -4.10 10.86 -32.83
CA PRO A 18 -4.00 9.55 -32.21
C PRO A 18 -3.13 9.67 -30.96
N LEU A 19 -3.27 10.75 -30.17
CA LEU A 19 -2.37 11.01 -29.05
C LEU A 19 -3.08 11.50 -27.78
N ALA A 20 -4.40 11.72 -27.81
CA ALA A 20 -5.16 12.02 -26.59
C ALA A 20 -5.61 10.75 -25.82
N ALA A 21 -5.53 9.56 -26.43
CA ALA A 21 -5.91 8.30 -25.76
C ALA A 21 -4.80 7.70 -24.89
N ALA A 22 -3.53 8.07 -25.10
CA ALA A 22 -2.42 7.56 -24.29
C ALA A 22 -2.28 8.27 -22.93
N PHE A 23 -2.76 9.52 -22.80
CA PHE A 23 -2.69 10.26 -21.54
C PHE A 23 -3.78 9.89 -20.53
N ILE A 24 -4.86 9.26 -20.97
CA ILE A 24 -5.93 8.80 -20.06
C ILE A 24 -5.52 7.48 -19.37
N PHE A 25 -4.66 6.66 -20.00
CA PHE A 25 -4.24 5.38 -19.41
C PHE A 25 -3.17 5.51 -18.31
N VAL A 26 -2.45 6.63 -18.23
CA VAL A 26 -1.46 6.88 -17.16
C VAL A 26 -2.13 7.39 -15.88
N ARG A 27 -3.37 7.92 -15.95
CA ARG A 27 -4.11 8.40 -14.77
C ARG A 27 -4.86 7.33 -13.98
N GLN A 28 -4.91 6.08 -14.45
CA GLN A 28 -5.44 4.97 -13.66
C GLN A 28 -4.39 4.29 -12.75
N GLN A 29 -3.21 4.90 -12.61
CA GLN A 29 -2.34 4.72 -11.45
C GLN A 29 -2.81 5.56 -10.24
N GLN A 30 -4.10 5.59 -9.94
CA GLN A 30 -4.50 5.79 -8.55
C GLN A 30 -4.69 4.41 -7.95
N SER A 31 -3.55 3.82 -7.58
CA SER A 31 -3.34 3.29 -6.24
C SER A 31 -4.67 3.14 -5.49
N ASN A 32 -5.27 1.95 -5.61
CA ASN A 32 -6.19 1.43 -4.61
C ASN A 32 -5.40 1.14 -3.32
N ASN A 33 -4.57 2.09 -2.85
CA ASN A 33 -4.17 2.16 -1.47
C ASN A 33 -5.41 2.60 -0.72
N GLN A 34 -6.41 1.72 -0.64
CA GLN A 34 -7.50 1.90 0.29
C GLN A 34 -6.81 1.99 1.65
N PRO A 35 -6.81 3.17 2.29
CA PRO A 35 -6.34 3.27 3.66
C PRO A 35 -7.14 2.23 4.42
N LEU A 36 -6.45 1.40 5.22
CA LEU A 36 -7.12 0.43 6.06
C LEU A 36 -8.32 1.13 6.72
N PRO A 37 -9.53 0.56 6.65
CA PRO A 37 -10.66 1.16 7.33
C PRO A 37 -10.24 1.41 8.77
N ALA A 38 -10.45 2.64 9.24
CA ALA A 38 -10.13 3.10 10.59
C ALA A 38 -11.00 2.42 11.67
N SER A 39 -11.46 1.20 11.44
CA SER A 39 -11.87 0.30 12.50
C SER A 39 -10.58 -0.14 13.17
N GLU A 40 -10.22 0.61 14.22
CA GLU A 40 -9.15 0.24 15.13
C GLU A 40 -9.33 -1.25 15.48
N PRO A 41 -8.32 -2.09 15.22
CA PRO A 41 -8.38 -3.51 15.54
C PRO A 41 -8.67 -3.66 17.04
N GLN A 42 -9.28 -4.78 17.44
CA GLN A 42 -9.78 -5.04 18.81
C GLN A 42 -8.65 -5.20 19.85
N GLY A 43 -7.77 -4.21 19.95
CA GLY A 43 -6.49 -4.27 20.62
C GLY A 43 -5.33 -4.06 19.64
N SER A 44 -4.42 -3.17 20.03
CA SER A 44 -3.08 -3.07 19.44
C SER A 44 -2.06 -3.11 20.56
N ILE A 45 -0.85 -3.59 20.23
CA ILE A 45 0.29 -3.58 21.15
C ILE A 45 1.37 -2.73 20.49
N HIS A 46 1.80 -1.71 21.20
CA HIS A 46 2.88 -0.85 20.75
C HIS A 46 4.23 -1.47 21.10
N PHE A 47 5.19 -1.35 20.18
CA PHE A 47 6.56 -1.81 20.37
C PHE A 47 7.53 -0.72 19.93
N SER A 48 8.57 -0.50 20.73
CA SER A 48 9.64 0.45 20.40
C SER A 48 11.02 -0.18 20.51
N SER A 49 11.90 0.15 19.57
CA SER A 49 13.33 -0.17 19.62
C SER A 49 14.01 0.28 20.92
N SER A 50 13.53 1.35 21.56
CA SER A 50 14.05 1.82 22.85
C SER A 50 13.81 0.85 24.01
N GLU A 51 12.74 0.05 23.94
CA GLU A 51 12.38 -0.94 24.96
C GLU A 51 13.18 -2.24 24.79
N TYR A 52 13.45 -2.63 23.54
CA TYR A 52 14.07 -3.92 23.22
C TYR A 52 15.56 -3.82 22.87
N GLY A 53 16.08 -2.61 22.60
CA GLY A 53 17.48 -2.35 22.29
C GLY A 53 18.04 -3.29 21.22
N LYS A 54 19.04 -4.09 21.58
CA LYS A 54 19.68 -5.04 20.64
C LYS A 54 18.76 -6.18 20.19
N ALA A 55 17.69 -6.48 20.92
CA ALA A 55 16.71 -7.49 20.52
C ALA A 55 15.72 -6.98 19.45
N TRP A 56 15.71 -5.67 19.17
CA TRP A 56 14.85 -5.10 18.14
C TRP A 56 15.17 -5.69 16.75
N PRO A 57 14.19 -6.29 16.06
CA PRO A 57 14.43 -7.02 14.83
C PRO A 57 14.36 -6.14 13.59
N LEU A 58 13.71 -4.97 13.64
CA LEU A 58 13.46 -4.15 12.46
C LEU A 58 14.60 -3.16 12.18
N VAL A 59 15.09 -3.14 10.95
CA VAL A 59 16.06 -2.15 10.49
C VAL A 59 15.33 -0.92 9.93
N GLY A 60 15.71 0.27 10.40
CA GLY A 60 15.17 1.54 9.90
C GLY A 60 13.75 1.86 10.36
N VAL A 61 13.22 1.12 11.34
CA VAL A 61 11.94 1.41 12.00
C VAL A 61 12.19 1.49 13.50
N ASP A 62 11.80 2.59 14.13
CA ASP A 62 12.06 2.81 15.55
C ASP A 62 10.92 2.32 16.45
N ALA A 63 9.68 2.42 15.97
CA ALA A 63 8.49 2.04 16.73
C ALA A 63 7.30 1.75 15.80
N GLY A 64 6.30 1.08 16.34
CA GLY A 64 5.04 0.83 15.67
C GLY A 64 4.08 -0.01 16.48
N GLN A 65 2.97 -0.38 15.86
CA GLN A 65 1.90 -1.12 16.51
C GLN A 65 1.65 -2.45 15.81
N VAL A 66 1.60 -3.52 16.59
CA VAL A 66 1.11 -4.82 16.16
C VAL A 66 -0.39 -4.91 16.40
N TYR A 67 -1.10 -5.44 15.43
CA TYR A 67 -2.53 -5.70 15.54
C TYR A 67 -2.96 -6.88 14.67
N CYS A 68 -4.18 -7.36 14.93
CA CYS A 68 -4.80 -8.43 14.15
C CYS A 68 -5.92 -7.91 13.26
N VAL A 69 -5.95 -8.37 12.00
CA VAL A 69 -7.05 -8.14 11.05
C VAL A 69 -7.44 -9.47 10.41
N GLU A 70 -8.62 -10.01 10.71
CA GLU A 70 -9.12 -11.26 10.13
C GLU A 70 -8.09 -12.43 10.16
N ASN A 71 -7.34 -12.60 11.26
CA ASN A 71 -6.21 -13.54 11.47
C ASN A 71 -4.85 -13.15 10.85
N ALA A 72 -4.79 -12.01 10.15
CA ALA A 72 -3.54 -11.42 9.71
C ALA A 72 -2.90 -10.66 10.87
N VAL A 73 -1.73 -11.13 11.30
CA VAL A 73 -0.90 -10.38 12.25
C VAL A 73 -0.07 -9.40 11.44
N VAL A 74 -0.24 -8.12 11.73
CA VAL A 74 0.42 -7.04 10.99
C VAL A 74 1.07 -6.07 11.96
N PHE A 75 2.16 -5.45 11.50
CA PHE A 75 2.86 -4.39 12.21
C PHE A 75 2.81 -3.12 11.36
N ARG A 76 2.30 -2.02 11.91
CA ARG A 76 2.32 -0.71 11.27
C ARG A 76 3.40 0.14 11.92
N ALA A 77 4.40 0.52 11.14
CA ALA A 77 5.41 1.47 11.58
C ALA A 77 4.78 2.84 11.81
N ASP A 78 5.16 3.52 12.90
CA ASP A 78 4.67 4.88 13.17
C ASP A 78 5.24 5.88 12.16
N ASN A 79 6.54 5.73 11.86
CA ASN A 79 7.22 6.55 10.87
C ASN A 79 6.91 6.04 9.46
N GLY A 80 6.19 6.85 8.69
CA GLY A 80 5.86 6.59 7.28
C GLY A 80 4.61 5.72 7.06
N GLY A 81 4.00 5.19 8.12
CA GLY A 81 2.72 4.46 8.05
C GLY A 81 2.77 3.13 7.28
N GLN A 82 3.97 2.65 6.94
CA GLN A 82 4.16 1.38 6.24
C GLN A 82 3.64 0.23 7.09
N VAL A 83 2.87 -0.66 6.47
CA VAL A 83 2.33 -1.87 7.12
C VAL A 83 3.08 -3.10 6.64
N TYR A 84 3.45 -3.95 7.59
CA TYR A 84 4.20 -5.18 7.39
C TYR A 84 3.41 -6.39 7.87
N GLY A 85 3.24 -7.41 7.04
CA GLY A 85 2.65 -8.68 7.43
C GLY A 85 3.65 -9.53 8.20
N LEU A 86 3.31 -9.91 9.45
CA LEU A 86 4.17 -10.69 10.35
C LEU A 86 3.98 -12.20 10.23
N ASN A 87 2.86 -12.68 9.66
CA ASN A 87 2.60 -14.09 9.44
C ASN A 87 2.30 -14.42 7.96
N GLY A 88 2.37 -15.70 7.59
CA GLY A 88 2.11 -16.15 6.21
C GLY A 88 0.67 -15.88 5.74
N TYR A 89 -0.28 -15.78 6.67
CA TYR A 89 -1.66 -15.42 6.36
C TYR A 89 -1.78 -13.95 5.92
N ALA A 90 -1.11 -13.02 6.61
CA ALA A 90 -1.14 -11.58 6.28
C ALA A 90 -0.69 -11.31 4.83
N ALA A 91 0.35 -12.00 4.36
CA ALA A 91 0.83 -11.86 2.99
C ALA A 91 -0.22 -12.33 1.95
N SER A 92 -0.84 -13.48 2.19
CA SER A 92 -1.88 -14.05 1.32
C SER A 92 -3.15 -13.18 1.34
N TYR A 93 -3.55 -12.73 2.52
CA TYR A 93 -4.73 -11.91 2.76
C TYR A 93 -4.61 -10.52 2.13
N ALA A 94 -3.46 -9.87 2.27
CA ALA A 94 -3.18 -8.58 1.64
C ALA A 94 -3.39 -8.64 0.12
N ARG A 95 -2.84 -9.67 -0.53
CA ARG A 95 -3.01 -9.88 -1.98
C ARG A 95 -4.47 -10.13 -2.36
N ALA A 96 -5.21 -10.92 -1.58
CA ALA A 96 -6.60 -11.24 -1.86
C ALA A 96 -7.54 -10.04 -1.71
N LYS A 97 -7.24 -9.13 -0.78
CA LYS A 97 -8.07 -7.96 -0.44
C LYS A 97 -7.57 -6.64 -1.05
N GLY A 98 -6.40 -6.64 -1.68
CA GLY A 98 -5.79 -5.44 -2.26
C GLY A 98 -5.17 -4.50 -1.23
N TYR A 99 -4.74 -5.01 -0.07
CA TYR A 99 -4.00 -4.19 0.90
C TYR A 99 -2.53 -4.03 0.49
N ASP A 100 -1.98 -2.84 0.74
CA ASP A 100 -0.58 -2.47 0.45
C ASP A 100 0.39 -2.89 1.58
N TRP A 101 0.16 -4.06 2.18
CA TRP A 101 1.04 -4.59 3.22
C TRP A 101 2.24 -5.28 2.57
N LYS A 102 3.43 -4.98 3.09
CA LYS A 102 4.65 -5.65 2.66
C LYS A 102 4.89 -6.89 3.53
N PRO A 103 5.28 -8.05 2.99
CA PRO A 103 5.76 -9.12 3.83
C PRO A 103 7.00 -8.64 4.59
N ILE A 104 7.13 -9.01 5.86
CA ILE A 104 8.36 -8.78 6.62
C ILE A 104 9.45 -9.71 6.07
N GLY A 105 10.16 -9.25 5.04
CA GLY A 105 11.21 -10.02 4.39
C GLY A 105 12.55 -9.97 5.13
N ASP A 106 13.51 -10.73 4.63
CA ASP A 106 14.88 -10.85 5.19
C ASP A 106 15.62 -9.51 5.32
N ILE A 107 15.24 -8.52 4.51
CA ILE A 107 15.87 -7.20 4.48
C ILE A 107 15.54 -6.38 5.73
N GLN A 108 14.38 -6.62 6.36
CA GLN A 108 13.94 -5.84 7.51
C GLN A 108 14.22 -6.54 8.84
N ALA A 109 14.29 -7.88 8.86
CA ALA A 109 14.52 -8.70 10.05
C ALA A 109 15.93 -9.34 10.07
N VAL A 110 16.96 -8.64 9.57
CA VAL A 110 18.32 -9.16 9.31
C VAL A 110 18.83 -10.05 10.45
N GLY A 111 18.72 -11.38 10.26
CA GLY A 111 19.20 -12.41 11.20
C GLY A 111 18.52 -12.44 12.57
N LYS A 112 17.42 -11.71 12.79
CA LYS A 112 16.72 -11.63 14.08
C LYS A 112 15.29 -12.14 13.95
N SER A 113 14.86 -12.94 14.92
CA SER A 113 13.48 -13.39 14.98
C SER A 113 12.52 -12.23 15.25
N ILE A 114 11.37 -12.27 14.60
CA ILE A 114 10.24 -11.34 14.82
C ILE A 114 9.29 -11.83 15.92
N ASP A 115 9.62 -12.91 16.63
CA ASP A 115 8.76 -13.55 17.63
C ASP A 115 8.30 -12.60 18.73
N ILE A 116 9.12 -11.59 19.09
CA ILE A 116 8.77 -10.57 20.08
C ILE A 116 7.49 -9.82 19.72
N MET A 117 7.18 -9.68 18.42
CA MET A 117 5.97 -9.04 17.89
C MET A 117 4.94 -10.09 17.47
N LEU A 118 5.39 -11.18 16.85
CA LEU A 118 4.50 -12.20 16.29
C LEU A 118 3.75 -12.98 17.36
N VAL A 119 4.37 -13.33 18.48
CA VAL A 119 3.69 -14.10 19.56
C VAL A 119 2.56 -13.27 20.19
N PRO A 120 2.79 -12.04 20.69
CA PRO A 120 1.70 -11.20 21.19
C PRO A 120 0.65 -10.89 20.13
N GLY A 121 1.06 -10.69 18.88
CA GLY A 121 0.14 -10.45 17.77
C GLY A 121 -0.80 -11.63 17.47
N ARG A 122 -0.37 -12.88 17.70
CA ARG A 122 -1.26 -14.05 17.58
C ARG A 122 -2.28 -14.11 18.70
N GLU A 123 -1.94 -13.64 19.91
CA GLU A 123 -2.90 -13.55 21.01
C GLU A 123 -4.00 -12.52 20.71
N LEU A 124 -3.69 -11.45 19.96
CA LEU A 124 -4.69 -10.49 19.48
C LEU A 124 -5.65 -11.07 18.41
N CYS A 125 -5.35 -12.23 17.84
CA CYS A 125 -6.19 -12.89 16.84
C CYS A 125 -7.12 -13.97 17.41
N LYS A 126 -7.11 -14.20 18.73
CA LYS A 126 -7.93 -15.21 19.41
C LYS A 126 -9.23 -14.60 19.91
#